data_AF-A0A1V4PUM6-F1
#
_entry.id   AF-A0A1V4PUM6-F1
#
_cell.length_a   1.000
_cell.length_b   1.000
_cell.length_c   1.000
_cell.angle_alpha   90.00
_cell.angle_beta   90.00
_cell.angle_gamma   90.00
#
_symmetry.space_group_name_H-M   'P 1'
#
loop_
_entity.id
_entity.type
_entity.pdbx_description
1 polymer ?
#
loop_
_entity_poly.entity_id
_entity_poly.type
_entity_poly.pdbx_seq_one_letter_code
_entity_poly.pdbx_strand_id
1 'polypeptide(L)'
;IDTALQVPQLTTGDWQLRVHGMVDNEFTLSWDDLLAMPMTERLVTLTCVSNEVGGDLIGNARWLGVRMKDLLDRAGVRPGANMLYSTSSDGWTC
;
A
#
# COMPACT_ATOMS: atom_id res chain seq x y z
N ILE A 1 10.84 16.14 -2.07
CA ILE A 1 10.49 16.65 -0.71
C ILE A 1 10.54 15.45 0.21
N ASP A 2 11.45 15.47 1.18
CA ASP A 2 11.55 14.41 2.19
C ASP A 2 10.47 14.67 3.25
N THR A 3 9.44 13.83 3.30
CA THR A 3 8.27 14.05 4.17
C THR A 3 8.33 13.24 5.47
N ALA A 4 9.23 12.25 5.57
CA ALA A 4 9.38 11.41 6.75
C ALA A 4 10.82 11.48 7.27
N LEU A 5 11.07 12.35 8.25
CA LEU A 5 12.39 12.51 8.89
C LEU A 5 12.69 11.39 9.91
N GLN A 6 11.73 10.52 10.18
CA GLN A 6 11.86 9.36 11.07
C GLN A 6 11.19 8.15 10.44
N VAL A 7 11.91 7.02 10.42
CA VAL A 7 11.37 5.75 9.95
C VAL A 7 10.38 5.21 11.01
N PRO A 8 9.11 4.95 10.64
CA PRO A 8 8.13 4.38 11.57
C PRO A 8 8.67 3.11 12.23
N GLN A 9 8.67 3.09 13.56
CA GLN A 9 9.06 1.92 14.36
C GLN A 9 7.83 1.03 14.58
N LEU A 10 7.43 0.30 13.53
CA LEU A 10 6.28 -0.60 13.55
C LEU A 10 6.76 -2.05 13.40
N THR A 11 6.38 -2.92 14.33
CA THR A 11 6.69 -4.36 14.24
C THR A 11 5.64 -5.07 13.39
N THR A 12 5.97 -6.24 12.86
CA THR A 12 5.00 -7.07 12.13
C THR A 12 3.87 -7.59 13.03
N GLY A 13 4.10 -7.72 14.35
CA GLY A 13 3.07 -8.11 15.31
C GLY A 13 2.04 -7.00 15.57
N ASP A 14 2.48 -5.75 15.50
CA ASP A 14 1.61 -4.57 15.67
C ASP A 14 0.98 -4.10 14.35
N TRP A 15 1.49 -4.58 13.21
CA TRP A 15 1.03 -4.17 11.89
C TRP A 15 -0.40 -4.63 11.63
N GLN A 16 -1.23 -3.71 11.14
CA GLN A 16 -2.60 -3.97 10.71
C GLN A 16 -2.92 -3.13 9.47
N LEU A 17 -3.66 -3.69 8.52
CA LEU A 17 -4.25 -2.97 7.39
C LEU A 17 -5.77 -3.07 7.45
N ARG A 18 -6.43 -1.94 7.70
CA ARG A 18 -7.88 -1.85 7.66
C ARG A 18 -8.35 -1.43 6.26
N VAL A 19 -9.28 -2.18 5.70
CA VAL A 19 -9.98 -1.87 4.44
C VAL A 19 -11.43 -1.50 4.79
N HIS A 20 -11.83 -0.27 4.47
CA HIS A 20 -13.10 0.31 4.93
C HIS A 20 -13.64 1.39 3.98
N GLY A 21 -14.82 1.94 4.28
CA GLY A 21 -15.43 3.05 3.53
C GLY A 21 -16.63 2.62 2.69
N MET A 22 -16.66 2.96 1.40
CA MET A 22 -17.76 2.61 0.49
C MET A 22 -17.63 1.16 -0.01
N VAL A 23 -17.73 0.21 0.92
CA VAL A 23 -17.58 -1.23 0.65
C VAL A 23 -18.68 -2.02 1.36
N ASP A 24 -18.94 -3.23 0.88
CA ASP A 24 -19.93 -4.13 1.48
C ASP A 24 -19.41 -4.82 2.74
N ASN A 25 -18.12 -5.16 2.77
CA ASN A 25 -17.47 -5.86 3.86
C ASN A 25 -16.18 -5.14 4.27
N GLU A 26 -16.20 -4.46 5.41
CA GLU A 26 -14.96 -3.96 6.02
C GLU A 26 -14.20 -5.11 6.68
N PHE A 27 -12.88 -5.08 6.60
CA PHE A 27 -12.03 -6.05 7.29
C PHE A 27 -10.67 -5.46 7.64
N THR A 28 -9.98 -6.12 8.56
CA THR A 28 -8.61 -5.81 8.93
C THR A 28 -7.74 -7.03 8.68
N LEU A 29 -6.56 -6.83 8.11
CA LEU A 29 -5.54 -7.86 7.92
C LEU A 29 -4.42 -7.67 8.94
N SER A 30 -4.02 -8.76 9.57
CA SER A 30 -2.72 -8.86 10.22
C SER A 30 -1.61 -9.09 9.20
N TRP A 31 -0.36 -9.01 9.65
CA TRP A 31 0.79 -9.31 8.79
C TRP A 31 0.77 -10.77 8.30
N ASP A 32 0.40 -11.71 9.17
CA ASP A 32 0.33 -13.13 8.82
C ASP A 32 -0.79 -13.40 7.80
N ASP A 33 -1.94 -12.71 7.92
CA ASP A 33 -3.01 -12.79 6.93
C ASP A 33 -2.51 -12.36 5.55
N LEU A 34 -1.73 -11.26 5.48
CA LEU A 34 -1.16 -10.78 4.23
C LEU A 34 -0.17 -11.79 3.62
N LEU A 35 0.67 -12.41 4.44
CA LEU A 35 1.64 -13.41 3.98
C LEU A 35 0.98 -14.70 3.48
N ALA A 36 -0.20 -15.05 3.99
CA ALA A 36 -0.95 -16.22 3.56
C ALA A 36 -1.67 -16.03 2.21
N MET A 37 -1.75 -14.80 1.69
CA MET A 37 -2.44 -14.52 0.43
C MET A 37 -1.58 -14.86 -0.80
N PRO A 38 -2.20 -15.18 -1.96
CA PRO A 38 -1.47 -15.36 -3.20
C PRO A 38 -0.69 -14.11 -3.61
N MET A 39 0.64 -14.22 -3.64
CA MET A 39 1.51 -13.11 -4.01
C MET A 39 1.84 -13.13 -5.52
N THR A 40 1.94 -11.94 -6.09
CA THR A 40 2.41 -11.72 -7.47
C THR A 40 3.76 -11.00 -7.42
N GLU A 41 4.68 -11.43 -8.28
CA GLU A 41 5.97 -10.78 -8.44
C GLU A 41 5.98 -9.86 -9.67
N ARG A 42 6.59 -8.67 -9.57
CA ARG A 42 6.81 -7.74 -10.70
C ARG A 42 8.11 -6.97 -10.57
N LEU A 43 8.78 -6.73 -11.70
CA LEU A 43 9.86 -5.76 -11.78
C LEU A 43 9.26 -4.37 -12.01
N VAL A 44 9.48 -3.44 -11.08
CA VAL A 44 8.91 -2.08 -11.14
C VAL A 44 9.99 -1.06 -10.80
N THR A 45 10.08 -0.03 -11.63
CA THR A 45 10.89 1.16 -11.37
C THR A 45 10.03 2.19 -10.65
N LEU A 46 10.52 2.69 -9.51
CA LEU A 46 9.94 3.83 -8.81
C LEU A 46 10.83 5.05 -9.03
N THR A 47 10.24 6.19 -9.34
CA THR A 47 10.93 7.47 -9.54
C THR A 47 10.29 8.53 -8.68
N CYS A 48 11.10 9.27 -7.93
CA CYS A 48 10.60 10.40 -7.15
C CYS A 48 10.10 11.51 -8.10
N VAL A 49 8.99 12.16 -7.76
CA VAL A 49 8.50 13.34 -8.50
C VAL A 49 9.52 14.48 -8.54
N SER A 50 10.44 14.52 -7.57
CA SER A 50 11.53 15.51 -7.51
C SER A 50 12.79 15.07 -8.26
N ASN A 51 12.78 13.95 -9.00
CA ASN A 51 13.95 13.50 -9.75
C ASN A 51 14.17 14.38 -11.00
N GLU A 52 15.32 15.02 -11.10
CA GLU A 52 15.69 15.82 -12.26
C GLU A 52 16.15 14.94 -13.43
N VAL A 53 16.27 15.54 -14.62
CA VAL A 53 16.82 14.85 -15.80
C VAL A 53 18.27 14.44 -15.50
N GLY A 54 18.53 13.13 -15.49
CA GLY A 54 19.83 12.57 -15.12
C GLY A 54 20.07 12.45 -13.61
N GLY A 55 19.05 12.70 -12.78
CA GLY A 55 19.12 12.53 -11.32
C GLY A 55 19.09 11.07 -10.86
N ASP A 56 19.37 10.86 -9.58
CA ASP A 56 19.57 9.56 -8.92
C ASP A 56 18.40 9.14 -8.01
N LEU A 57 17.32 9.92 -7.93
CA LEU A 57 16.11 9.60 -7.14
C LEU A 57 15.19 8.62 -7.88
N ILE A 58 15.77 7.53 -8.38
CA ILE A 58 15.13 6.49 -9.18
C ILE A 58 15.73 5.13 -8.82
N GLY A 59 14.89 4.10 -8.71
CA GLY A 59 15.34 2.75 -8.41
C GLY A 59 14.46 1.69 -9.06
N ASN A 60 15.03 0.54 -9.39
CA ASN A 60 14.32 -0.63 -9.90
C ASN A 60 14.49 -1.79 -8.92
N ALA A 61 13.40 -2.52 -8.67
CA ALA A 61 13.42 -3.69 -7.82
C ALA A 61 12.41 -4.73 -8.29
N ARG A 62 12.60 -5.94 -7.78
CA ARG A 62 11.63 -7.03 -7.87
C ARG A 62 10.72 -6.98 -6.65
N TRP A 63 9.46 -6.66 -6.90
CA TRP A 63 8.43 -6.48 -5.88
C TRP A 63 7.57 -7.72 -5.79
N LEU A 64 7.37 -8.20 -4.56
CA LEU A 64 6.47 -9.31 -4.25
C LEU A 64 5.34 -8.76 -3.37
N GLY A 65 4.09 -9.05 -3.71
CA GLY A 65 2.96 -8.61 -2.90
C GLY A 65 1.60 -9.07 -3.40
N VAL A 66 0.56 -8.67 -2.68
CA VAL A 66 -0.83 -8.99 -3.00
C VAL A 66 -1.39 -7.98 -3.99
N ARG A 67 -2.20 -8.44 -4.95
CA ARG A 67 -2.86 -7.50 -5.88
C ARG A 67 -3.96 -6.75 -5.14
N MET A 68 -3.93 -5.42 -5.25
CA MET A 68 -4.98 -4.55 -4.71
C MET A 68 -6.39 -4.95 -5.18
N LYS A 69 -6.52 -5.41 -6.44
CA LYS A 69 -7.79 -5.94 -6.97
C LYS A 69 -8.37 -7.04 -6.08
N ASP A 70 -7.55 -7.97 -5.60
CA ASP A 70 -8.03 -9.11 -4.82
C ASP A 70 -8.57 -8.65 -3.45
N LEU A 71 -8.00 -7.58 -2.88
CA LEU A 71 -8.49 -6.93 -1.66
C LEU A 71 -9.81 -6.17 -1.90
N LEU A 72 -9.91 -5.44 -3.01
CA LEU A 72 -11.11 -4.68 -3.37
C LEU A 72 -12.29 -5.59 -3.73
N ASP A 73 -12.02 -6.70 -4.43
CA ASP A 73 -13.03 -7.72 -4.73
C ASP A 73 -13.55 -8.37 -3.44
N ARG A 74 -12.66 -8.68 -2.47
CA ARG A 74 -13.04 -9.17 -1.14
C ARG A 74 -13.89 -8.16 -0.37
N ALA A 75 -13.55 -6.87 -0.45
CA ALA A 75 -14.30 -5.82 0.24
C ALA A 75 -15.70 -5.60 -0.37
N GLY A 76 -15.83 -5.80 -1.68
CA GLY A 76 -17.06 -5.47 -2.42
C GLY A 76 -17.24 -3.95 -2.52
N VAL A 77 -16.47 -3.29 -3.39
CA VAL A 77 -16.57 -1.84 -3.59
C VAL A 77 -17.96 -1.45 -4.10
N ARG A 78 -18.63 -0.54 -3.40
CA ARG A 78 -19.99 -0.11 -3.73
C ARG A 78 -20.02 0.82 -4.95
N PRO A 79 -21.11 0.78 -5.75
CA PRO A 79 -21.32 1.76 -6.81
C PRO A 79 -21.23 3.20 -6.28
N GLY A 80 -20.57 4.07 -7.04
CA GLY A 80 -20.36 5.47 -6.69
C GLY A 80 -19.02 5.78 -6.01
N ALA A 81 -18.29 4.76 -5.52
CA ALA A 81 -16.90 4.96 -5.11
C ALA A 81 -16.02 5.28 -6.33
N ASN A 82 -15.23 6.36 -6.26
CA ASN A 82 -14.42 6.86 -7.37
C ASN A 82 -12.95 7.13 -7.02
N MET A 83 -12.58 6.94 -5.75
CA MET A 83 -11.23 7.18 -5.25
C MET A 83 -10.86 6.10 -4.25
N LEU A 84 -9.60 5.68 -4.30
CA LEU A 84 -8.95 4.97 -3.22
C LEU A 84 -8.11 5.99 -2.44
N TYR A 85 -8.26 5.99 -1.13
CA TYR A 85 -7.51 6.86 -0.24
C TYR A 85 -6.74 6.00 0.75
N SER A 86 -5.43 6.21 0.82
CA SER A 86 -4.55 5.47 1.71
C SER A 86 -3.97 6.38 2.79
N THR A 87 -3.91 5.85 4.00
CA THR A 87 -3.24 6.48 5.14
C THR A 87 -2.20 5.53 5.72
N SER A 88 -1.09 6.08 6.16
CA SER A 88 -0.02 5.38 6.88
C SER A 88 -0.21 5.50 8.40
N SER A 89 0.47 4.65 9.17
CA SER A 89 0.43 4.66 10.64
C SER A 89 0.97 5.95 11.27
N ASP A 90 1.79 6.70 10.53
CA ASP A 90 2.31 8.02 10.91
C ASP A 90 1.41 9.18 10.48
N GLY A 91 0.22 8.89 9.94
CA GLY A 91 -0.75 9.88 9.48
C GLY A 91 -0.47 10.44 8.10
N TRP A 92 0.55 9.94 7.38
CA TRP A 92 0.78 10.32 5.98
C TRP A 92 -0.34 9.82 5.07
N THR A 93 -0.61 10.57 4.01
CA THR A 93 -1.73 10.35 3.09
C THR A 93 -1.22 10.37 1.65
N CYS A 94 -1.63 9.39 0.86
CA CYS A 94 -1.23 9.19 -0.54
C CYS A 94 -2.43 9.23 -1.48
#